data_AF-A0A1B7TH16-F1
#
_entry.id   AF-A0A1B7TH16-F1
#
_cell.length_a   1.000
_cell.length_b   1.000
_cell.length_c   1.000
_cell.angle_alpha   90.00
_cell.angle_beta   90.00
_cell.angle_gamma   90.00
#
_symmetry.space_group_name_H-M   'P 1'
#
loop_
_entity.id
_entity.type
_entity.pdbx_description
1 polymer ?
#
loop_
_entity_poly.entity_id
_entity_poly.type
_entity_poly.pdbx_seq_one_letter_code
_entity_poly.pdbx_strand_id
1 'polypeptide(L)'
;MDIRAGIHDSAYTEEYKFAFEVSTTLFKPIVDSLVTKFFTFVSSKAEETMFFKITQLFLIMIESMSKDVFDYFCEKFISSLSDDSSYLNCLSPNVVIVAVVTGCMLKRNNKLFKPLIESFAVNIDKEVEQHKGNVRSNELHERDNRLFFYLTVLNETFRYGMSEIVNNSDLVEKIIFKVYDNISNPPVNMISTLMIHNLLASMTSTEITDYRLFSDNCNLTPEEKWGGFTTDERRFSKENMNYKWHIPTDVE
;
A
#
# COMPACT_ATOMS: atom_id res chain seq x y z
N MET A 1 -24.64 18.02 -21.11
CA MET A 1 -23.63 18.55 -20.18
C MET A 1 -23.12 17.36 -19.38
N ASP A 2 -22.05 16.72 -19.84
CA ASP A 2 -21.51 15.53 -19.19
C ASP A 2 -20.18 15.91 -18.52
N ILE A 3 -20.26 16.19 -17.21
CA ILE A 3 -19.10 16.54 -16.39
C ILE A 3 -18.04 15.41 -16.44
N ARG A 4 -18.44 14.18 -16.80
CA ARG A 4 -17.53 13.03 -16.91
C ARG A 4 -16.64 13.05 -18.15
N ALA A 5 -17.00 13.83 -19.18
CA ALA A 5 -16.34 13.79 -20.48
C ALA A 5 -15.25 14.86 -20.66
N GLY A 6 -15.07 15.80 -19.73
CA GLY A 6 -14.12 16.91 -19.87
C GLY A 6 -14.42 17.87 -21.05
N ILE A 7 -15.58 17.74 -21.69
CA ILE A 7 -16.01 18.60 -22.80
C ILE A 7 -16.83 19.75 -22.22
N HIS A 8 -16.24 20.93 -22.20
CA HIS A 8 -16.80 22.14 -21.59
C HIS A 8 -17.31 23.12 -22.67
N ASP A 9 -18.44 22.81 -23.30
CA ASP A 9 -19.08 23.68 -24.32
C ASP A 9 -19.73 24.95 -23.75
N SER A 10 -19.79 25.10 -22.42
CA SER A 10 -20.29 26.31 -21.76
C SER A 10 -19.17 26.97 -20.96
N ALA A 11 -18.96 28.27 -21.18
CA ALA A 11 -18.10 29.07 -20.33
C ALA A 11 -18.58 28.96 -18.87
N TYR A 12 -17.82 28.27 -18.03
CA TYR A 12 -18.07 28.25 -16.59
C TYR A 12 -18.09 29.69 -16.08
N THR A 13 -19.17 30.08 -15.38
CA THR A 13 -19.13 31.31 -14.60
C THR A 13 -18.02 31.17 -13.55
N GLU A 14 -17.39 32.29 -13.18
CA GLU A 14 -16.32 32.30 -12.18
C GLU A 14 -16.78 31.67 -10.84
N GLU A 15 -18.06 31.77 -10.52
CA GLU A 15 -18.69 31.14 -9.35
C GLU A 15 -18.61 29.60 -9.39
N TYR A 16 -18.82 28.98 -10.55
CA TYR A 16 -18.73 27.51 -10.68
C TYR A 16 -17.30 27.01 -10.57
N LYS A 17 -16.33 27.75 -11.14
CA LYS A 17 -14.91 27.41 -11.00
C LYS A 17 -14.47 27.48 -9.54
N PHE A 18 -14.85 28.55 -8.85
CA PHE A 18 -14.56 28.70 -7.43
C PHE A 18 -15.18 27.59 -6.59
N ALA A 19 -16.47 27.28 -6.79
CA ALA A 19 -17.13 26.19 -6.07
C ALA A 19 -16.46 24.83 -6.33
N PHE A 20 -16.03 24.60 -7.56
CA PHE A 20 -15.31 23.40 -7.95
C PHE A 20 -13.95 23.28 -7.25
N GLU A 21 -13.13 24.32 -7.30
CA GLU A 21 -11.84 24.37 -6.60
C GLU A 21 -12.01 24.14 -5.10
N VAL A 22 -12.96 24.82 -4.47
CA VAL A 22 -13.26 24.66 -3.03
C VAL A 22 -13.67 23.22 -2.71
N SER A 23 -14.41 22.54 -3.59
CA SER A 23 -14.80 21.14 -3.36
C SER A 23 -13.61 20.17 -3.23
N THR A 24 -12.49 20.48 -3.90
CA THR A 24 -11.27 19.64 -3.88
C THR A 24 -10.49 19.76 -2.56
N THR A 25 -10.77 20.79 -1.75
CA THR A 25 -10.12 20.98 -0.44
C THR A 25 -10.50 19.88 0.56
N LEU A 26 -11.59 19.16 0.32
CA LEU A 26 -12.11 18.11 1.20
C LEU A 26 -11.37 16.77 1.07
N PHE A 27 -10.39 16.63 0.16
CA PHE A 27 -9.70 15.35 -0.04
C PHE A 27 -8.98 14.84 1.21
N LYS A 28 -8.29 15.70 1.98
CA LYS A 28 -7.63 15.29 3.23
C LYS A 28 -8.64 14.81 4.29
N PRO A 29 -9.73 15.54 4.59
CA PRO A 29 -10.81 15.03 5.45
C PRO A 29 -11.43 13.71 4.97
N ILE A 30 -11.61 13.53 3.65
CA ILE A 30 -12.11 12.27 3.10
C ILE A 30 -11.11 11.14 3.33
N VAL A 31 -9.82 11.39 3.13
CA VAL A 31 -8.73 10.44 3.41
C VAL A 31 -8.74 10.01 4.88
N ASP A 32 -8.90 10.93 5.84
CA ASP A 32 -9.01 10.59 7.26
C ASP A 32 -10.17 9.62 7.54
N SER A 33 -11.35 9.93 6.99
CA SER A 33 -12.53 9.09 7.15
C SER A 33 -12.35 7.72 6.49
N LEU A 34 -11.71 7.70 5.33
CA LEU A 34 -11.42 6.49 4.57
C LEU A 34 -10.46 5.57 5.32
N VAL A 35 -9.34 6.08 5.83
CA VAL A 35 -8.35 5.29 6.59
C VAL A 35 -9.00 4.73 7.86
N THR A 36 -9.74 5.57 8.60
CA THR A 36 -10.46 5.14 9.82
C THR A 36 -11.45 4.00 9.53
N LYS A 37 -12.26 4.16 8.47
CA LYS A 37 -13.23 3.12 8.07
C LYS A 37 -12.55 1.86 7.55
N PHE A 38 -11.42 1.99 6.86
CA PHE A 38 -10.65 0.86 6.37
C PHE A 38 -10.16 -0.03 7.52
N PHE A 39 -9.52 0.55 8.54
CA PHE A 39 -9.07 -0.22 9.70
C PHE A 39 -10.23 -0.77 10.54
N THR A 40 -11.38 -0.08 10.57
CA THR A 40 -12.61 -0.63 11.15
C THR A 40 -13.13 -1.84 10.36
N PHE A 41 -12.98 -1.83 9.03
CA PHE A 41 -13.38 -2.94 8.17
C PHE A 41 -12.49 -4.18 8.34
N VAL A 42 -11.20 -4.00 8.70
CA VAL A 42 -10.26 -5.11 8.92
C VAL A 42 -10.78 -6.09 9.97
N SER A 43 -11.44 -5.61 11.03
CA SER A 43 -12.01 -6.44 12.09
C SER A 43 -13.41 -6.99 11.77
N SER A 44 -14.00 -6.64 10.62
CA SER A 44 -15.34 -7.04 10.23
C SER A 44 -15.40 -8.44 9.60
N LYS A 45 -16.54 -9.12 9.75
CA LYS A 45 -16.84 -10.37 9.03
C LYS A 45 -17.37 -10.04 7.64
N ALA A 46 -16.47 -9.82 6.69
CA ALA A 46 -16.82 -9.55 5.30
C ALA A 46 -16.44 -10.72 4.39
N GLU A 47 -17.15 -10.83 3.26
CA GLU A 47 -16.87 -11.83 2.24
C GLU A 47 -15.61 -11.50 1.45
N GLU A 48 -14.90 -12.54 1.00
CA GLU A 48 -13.63 -12.43 0.27
C GLU A 48 -13.74 -11.61 -1.02
N THR A 49 -14.88 -11.66 -1.70
CA THR A 49 -15.14 -10.87 -2.92
C THR A 49 -15.10 -9.36 -2.68
N MET A 50 -15.40 -8.93 -1.45
CA MET A 50 -15.32 -7.53 -1.04
C MET A 50 -13.87 -7.07 -0.88
N PHE A 51 -12.95 -7.97 -0.49
CA PHE A 51 -11.53 -7.65 -0.33
C PHE A 51 -10.89 -7.26 -1.64
N PHE A 52 -11.17 -8.01 -2.71
CA PHE A 52 -10.67 -7.69 -4.04
C PHE A 52 -11.11 -6.28 -4.47
N LYS A 53 -12.39 -5.95 -4.32
CA LYS A 53 -12.94 -4.64 -4.72
C LYS A 53 -12.36 -3.49 -3.89
N ILE A 54 -12.22 -3.66 -2.58
CA ILE A 54 -11.63 -2.63 -1.72
C ILE A 54 -10.16 -2.44 -2.06
N THR A 55 -9.43 -3.52 -2.31
CA THR A 55 -8.02 -3.44 -2.73
C THR A 55 -7.87 -2.65 -4.04
N GLN A 56 -8.71 -2.96 -5.04
CA GLN A 56 -8.72 -2.21 -6.31
C GLN A 56 -9.08 -0.73 -6.10
N LEU A 57 -10.03 -0.44 -5.22
CA LEU A 57 -10.37 0.93 -4.85
C LEU A 57 -9.15 1.68 -4.29
N PHE A 58 -8.42 1.08 -3.34
CA PHE A 58 -7.22 1.70 -2.78
C PHE A 58 -6.11 1.87 -3.82
N LEU A 59 -5.87 0.87 -4.67
CA LEU A 59 -4.90 0.98 -5.77
C LEU A 59 -5.24 2.19 -6.66
N ILE A 60 -6.46 2.28 -7.16
CA ILE A 60 -6.89 3.37 -8.05
C ILE A 60 -6.81 4.72 -7.34
N MET A 61 -7.29 4.80 -6.10
CA MET A 61 -7.26 6.06 -5.34
C MET A 61 -5.83 6.50 -5.06
N ILE A 62 -4.96 5.58 -4.59
CA ILE A 62 -3.55 5.87 -4.36
C ILE A 62 -2.94 6.43 -5.63
N GLU A 63 -3.10 5.80 -6.78
CA GLU A 63 -2.52 6.27 -8.04
C GLU A 63 -3.14 7.58 -8.57
N SER A 64 -4.34 7.95 -8.10
CA SER A 64 -5.01 9.19 -8.47
C SER A 64 -4.71 10.37 -7.54
N MET A 65 -4.08 10.14 -6.38
CA MET A 65 -3.76 11.20 -5.42
C MET A 65 -2.62 12.11 -5.93
N SER A 66 -2.74 13.42 -5.69
CA SER A 66 -1.59 14.32 -5.80
C SER A 66 -0.53 13.95 -4.74
N LYS A 67 0.72 14.40 -4.92
CA LYS A 67 1.80 14.12 -3.96
C LYS A 67 1.44 14.55 -2.53
N ASP A 68 0.87 15.75 -2.36
CA ASP A 68 0.48 16.27 -1.05
C ASP A 68 -0.60 15.40 -0.36
N VAL A 69 -1.61 14.96 -1.11
CA VAL A 69 -2.67 14.09 -0.56
C VAL A 69 -2.13 12.69 -0.28
N PHE A 70 -1.26 12.17 -1.15
CA PHE A 70 -0.64 10.85 -0.97
C PHE A 70 0.31 10.82 0.25
N ASP A 71 1.14 11.84 0.43
CA ASP A 71 2.03 11.94 1.59
C ASP A 71 1.21 11.99 2.89
N TYR A 72 0.11 12.77 2.89
CA TYR A 72 -0.84 12.81 4.00
C TYR A 72 -1.53 11.45 4.25
N PHE A 73 -1.98 10.78 3.19
CA PHE A 73 -2.54 9.43 3.28
C PHE A 73 -1.54 8.46 3.90
N CYS A 74 -0.27 8.52 3.48
CA CYS A 74 0.77 7.63 4.00
C CYS A 74 1.02 7.84 5.49
N GLU A 75 1.09 9.10 5.94
CA GLU A 75 1.24 9.44 7.36
C GLU A 75 0.08 8.85 8.20
N LYS A 76 -1.16 9.08 7.77
CA LYS A 76 -2.36 8.58 8.47
C LYS A 76 -2.42 7.06 8.47
N PHE A 77 -2.16 6.44 7.32
CA PHE A 77 -2.20 5.00 7.18
C PHE A 77 -1.13 4.33 8.06
N ILE A 78 0.12 4.81 8.05
CA ILE A 78 1.22 4.26 8.87
C ILE A 78 0.95 4.48 10.36
N SER A 79 0.36 5.62 10.75
CA SER A 79 -0.06 5.86 12.13
C SER A 79 -1.11 4.84 12.58
N SER A 80 -2.12 4.56 11.77
CA SER A 80 -3.14 3.55 12.07
C SER A 80 -2.59 2.13 12.01
N LEU A 81 -1.66 1.85 11.09
CA LEU A 81 -0.95 0.58 10.98
C LEU A 81 -0.19 0.26 12.27
N SER A 82 0.41 1.28 12.89
CA SER A 82 1.16 1.16 14.14
C SER A 82 0.27 1.01 15.38
N ASP A 83 -0.97 1.53 15.34
CA ASP A 83 -1.97 1.33 16.40
C ASP A 83 -2.82 0.07 16.14
N ASP A 84 -2.14 -1.07 16.18
CA ASP A 84 -2.72 -2.40 15.90
C ASP A 84 -3.68 -2.92 16.97
N SER A 85 -3.80 -2.19 18.09
CA SER A 85 -4.50 -2.62 19.30
C SER A 85 -6.02 -2.73 19.10
N SER A 86 -6.57 -2.04 18.10
CA SER A 86 -8.01 -1.90 17.91
C SER A 86 -8.62 -2.89 16.91
N TYR A 87 -7.86 -3.38 15.93
CA TYR A 87 -8.40 -4.17 14.82
C TYR A 87 -7.88 -5.61 14.72
N LEU A 88 -6.87 -5.99 15.51
CA LEU A 88 -6.33 -7.36 15.54
C LEU A 88 -6.91 -8.27 16.63
N ASN A 89 -7.60 -7.70 17.62
CA ASN A 89 -8.25 -8.44 18.71
C ASN A 89 -9.61 -9.02 18.27
N CYS A 90 -9.60 -9.83 17.21
CA CYS A 90 -10.77 -10.57 16.77
C CYS A 90 -10.36 -11.93 16.17
N LEU A 91 -11.33 -12.84 16.03
CA LEU A 91 -11.06 -14.24 15.65
C LEU A 91 -10.41 -14.44 14.26
N SER A 92 -10.56 -13.48 13.34
CA SER A 92 -10.02 -13.59 11.97
C SER A 92 -9.97 -12.21 11.30
N PRO A 93 -9.00 -11.35 11.66
CA PRO A 93 -8.86 -10.04 11.04
C PRO A 93 -8.41 -10.16 9.58
N ASN A 94 -8.93 -9.29 8.72
CA ASN A 94 -8.65 -9.29 7.28
C ASN A 94 -7.30 -8.63 6.95
N VAL A 95 -6.22 -9.07 7.60
CA VAL A 95 -4.91 -8.39 7.56
C VAL A 95 -4.26 -8.34 6.19
N VAL A 96 -4.59 -9.28 5.31
CA VAL A 96 -4.07 -9.33 3.93
C VAL A 96 -4.39 -8.04 3.19
N ILE A 97 -5.57 -7.46 3.42
CA ILE A 97 -5.95 -6.22 2.74
C ILE A 97 -5.06 -5.03 3.17
N VAL A 98 -4.66 -4.99 4.43
CA VAL A 98 -3.76 -3.96 4.97
C VAL A 98 -2.37 -4.11 4.35
N ALA A 99 -1.89 -5.35 4.24
CA ALA A 99 -0.62 -5.65 3.61
C ALA A 99 -0.59 -5.21 2.14
N VAL A 100 -1.63 -5.53 1.35
CA VAL A 100 -1.68 -5.15 -0.06
C VAL A 100 -1.73 -3.63 -0.25
N VAL A 101 -2.52 -2.91 0.58
CA VAL A 101 -2.55 -1.44 0.53
C VAL A 101 -1.18 -0.84 0.90
N THR A 102 -0.48 -1.43 1.87
CA THR A 102 0.91 -1.06 2.23
C THR A 102 1.85 -1.29 1.03
N GLY A 103 1.71 -2.41 0.33
CA GLY A 103 2.45 -2.69 -0.90
C GLY A 103 2.20 -1.66 -1.99
N CYS A 104 0.95 -1.23 -2.19
CA CYS A 104 0.60 -0.18 -3.15
C CYS A 104 1.28 1.16 -2.81
N MET A 105 1.29 1.54 -1.52
CA MET A 105 1.99 2.75 -1.06
C MET A 105 3.50 2.68 -1.34
N LEU A 106 4.12 1.54 -1.04
CA LEU A 106 5.54 1.32 -1.28
C LEU A 106 5.89 1.33 -2.76
N LYS A 107 5.06 0.69 -3.58
CA LYS A 107 5.24 0.67 -5.04
C LYS A 107 5.29 2.09 -5.61
N ARG A 108 4.40 2.98 -5.13
CA ARG A 108 4.38 4.40 -5.51
C ARG A 108 5.55 5.19 -4.91
N ASN A 109 5.94 4.92 -3.66
CA ASN A 109 7.03 5.61 -2.98
C ASN A 109 7.90 4.65 -2.14
N ASN A 110 8.96 4.15 -2.77
CA ASN A 110 9.84 3.16 -2.16
C ASN A 110 10.65 3.71 -0.96
N LYS A 111 10.73 5.04 -0.78
CA LYS A 111 11.36 5.64 0.42
C LYS A 111 10.68 5.26 1.74
N LEU A 112 9.44 4.75 1.68
CA LEU A 112 8.73 4.23 2.84
C LEU A 112 9.29 2.88 3.34
N PHE A 113 10.10 2.18 2.53
CA PHE A 113 10.59 0.83 2.82
C PHE A 113 11.36 0.78 4.13
N LYS A 114 12.43 1.58 4.24
CA LYS A 114 13.30 1.59 5.41
C LYS A 114 12.55 1.88 6.72
N PRO A 115 11.76 2.97 6.84
CA PRO A 115 10.98 3.24 8.06
C PRO A 115 10.01 2.10 8.42
N LEU A 116 9.38 1.47 7.43
CA LEU A 116 8.46 0.35 7.67
C LEU A 116 9.20 -0.87 8.21
N ILE A 117 10.28 -1.31 7.57
CA ILE A 117 11.03 -2.49 8.03
C ILE A 117 11.67 -2.26 9.40
N GLU A 118 12.14 -1.05 9.71
CA GLU A 118 12.68 -0.71 11.03
C GLU A 118 11.60 -0.81 12.12
N SER A 119 10.40 -0.29 11.85
CA SER A 119 9.26 -0.39 12.77
C SER A 119 8.83 -1.84 12.98
N PHE A 120 8.66 -2.61 11.90
CA PHE A 120 8.23 -4.00 11.99
C PHE A 120 9.29 -4.92 12.60
N ALA A 121 10.58 -4.68 12.38
CA ALA A 121 11.65 -5.45 13.02
C ALA A 121 11.55 -5.42 14.54
N VAL A 122 11.33 -4.22 15.11
CA VAL A 122 11.17 -4.03 16.57
C VAL A 122 9.94 -4.78 17.09
N ASN A 123 8.84 -4.78 16.34
CA ASN A 123 7.61 -5.43 16.77
C ASN A 123 7.66 -6.96 16.61
N ILE A 124 8.29 -7.47 15.55
CA ILE A 124 8.52 -8.90 15.36
C ILE A 124 9.43 -9.45 16.44
N ASP A 125 10.49 -8.72 16.82
CA ASP A 125 11.34 -9.13 17.93
C ASP A 125 10.51 -9.33 19.21
N LYS A 126 9.60 -8.40 19.53
CA LYS A 126 8.72 -8.53 20.71
C LYS A 126 7.77 -9.73 20.60
N GLU A 127 7.10 -9.90 19.47
CA GLU A 127 6.14 -10.98 19.29
C GLU A 127 6.81 -12.35 19.27
N VAL A 128 7.94 -12.49 18.58
CA VAL A 128 8.70 -13.75 18.53
C VAL A 128 9.14 -14.18 19.92
N GLU A 129 9.64 -13.27 20.76
CA GLU A 129 10.01 -13.58 22.15
C GLU A 129 8.80 -14.04 22.99
N GLN A 130 7.62 -13.43 22.80
CA GLN A 130 6.39 -13.83 23.50
C GLN A 130 5.87 -15.21 23.03
N HIS A 131 6.16 -15.59 21.79
CA HIS A 131 5.70 -16.86 21.19
C HIS A 131 6.72 -18.00 21.36
N LYS A 132 7.88 -17.76 21.99
CA LYS A 132 8.85 -18.82 22.31
C LYS A 132 8.22 -19.88 23.22
N GLY A 133 8.23 -21.14 22.76
CA GLY A 133 7.66 -22.27 23.50
C GLY A 133 6.18 -22.55 23.22
N ASN A 134 5.59 -21.93 22.20
CA ASN A 134 4.19 -22.19 21.84
C ASN A 134 3.96 -23.62 21.32
N VAL A 135 2.81 -24.18 21.70
CA VAL A 135 2.34 -25.50 21.24
C VAL A 135 2.04 -25.43 19.75
N ARG A 136 2.64 -26.34 18.98
CA ARG A 136 2.41 -26.50 17.54
C ARG A 136 0.92 -26.77 17.28
N SER A 137 0.29 -25.93 16.46
CA SER A 137 -1.12 -26.09 16.06
C SER A 137 -1.23 -26.09 14.54
N ASN A 138 -2.30 -26.70 14.02
CA ASN A 138 -2.63 -26.63 12.59
C ASN A 138 -3.54 -25.44 12.27
N GLU A 139 -4.02 -24.72 13.28
CA GLU A 139 -4.92 -23.57 13.15
C GLU A 139 -4.25 -22.30 13.67
N LEU A 140 -4.61 -21.15 13.10
CA LEU A 140 -4.19 -19.84 13.57
C LEU A 140 -5.05 -19.44 14.76
N HIS A 141 -4.42 -19.10 15.90
CA HIS A 141 -5.12 -18.63 17.09
C HIS A 141 -5.10 -17.11 17.14
N GLU A 142 -6.06 -16.50 17.84
CA GLU A 142 -6.16 -15.03 17.96
C GLU A 142 -4.88 -14.39 18.52
N ARG A 143 -4.19 -15.07 19.45
CA ARG A 143 -2.89 -14.62 19.98
C ARG A 143 -1.80 -14.50 18.90
N ASP A 144 -1.87 -15.31 17.85
CA ASP A 144 -0.91 -15.33 16.76
C ASP A 144 -1.22 -14.25 15.70
N ASN A 145 -2.37 -13.56 15.80
CA ASN A 145 -2.82 -12.56 14.81
C ASN A 145 -1.81 -11.42 14.62
N ARG A 146 -1.14 -10.97 15.69
CA ARG A 146 -0.15 -9.87 15.62
C ARG A 146 1.07 -10.29 14.81
N LEU A 147 1.63 -11.44 15.14
CA LEU A 147 2.77 -12.00 14.41
C LEU A 147 2.39 -12.29 12.96
N PHE A 148 1.22 -12.90 12.73
CA PHE A 148 0.67 -13.15 11.39
C PHE A 148 0.52 -11.85 10.59
N PHE A 149 -0.03 -10.79 11.20
CA PHE A 149 -0.15 -9.47 10.61
C PHE A 149 1.20 -8.89 10.21
N TYR A 150 2.17 -8.82 11.13
CA TYR A 150 3.49 -8.24 10.85
C TYR A 150 4.22 -8.97 9.72
N LEU A 151 4.17 -10.31 9.71
CA LEU A 151 4.78 -11.10 8.64
C LEU A 151 4.07 -10.91 7.30
N THR A 152 2.74 -10.78 7.31
CA THR A 152 1.96 -10.53 6.09
C THR A 152 2.27 -9.14 5.52
N VAL A 153 2.36 -8.11 6.36
CA VAL A 153 2.73 -6.75 5.90
C VAL A 153 4.19 -6.72 5.43
N LEU A 154 5.11 -7.40 6.12
CA LEU A 154 6.49 -7.52 5.66
C LEU A 154 6.61 -8.23 4.32
N ASN A 155 5.80 -9.27 4.07
CA ASN A 155 5.78 -9.97 2.80
C ASN A 155 5.49 -9.03 1.63
N GLU A 156 4.48 -8.18 1.76
CA GLU A 156 4.14 -7.18 0.75
C GLU A 156 5.19 -6.05 0.71
N THR A 157 5.78 -5.71 1.86
CA THR A 157 6.86 -4.73 1.93
C THR A 157 8.08 -5.20 1.14
N PHE A 158 8.47 -6.46 1.29
CA PHE A 158 9.55 -7.08 0.52
C PHE A 158 9.18 -7.24 -0.95
N ARG A 159 7.93 -7.57 -1.29
CA ARG A 159 7.52 -7.69 -2.69
C ARG A 159 7.73 -6.41 -3.49
N TYR A 160 7.57 -5.24 -2.86
CA TYR A 160 7.72 -3.93 -3.51
C TYR A 160 8.95 -3.15 -3.03
N GLY A 161 9.90 -3.81 -2.37
CA GLY A 161 11.12 -3.18 -1.87
C GLY A 161 12.15 -2.89 -2.96
N MET A 162 12.24 -3.71 -4.00
CA MET A 162 13.13 -3.54 -5.17
C MET A 162 14.57 -3.18 -4.71
N SER A 163 15.16 -2.12 -5.27
CA SER A 163 16.50 -1.64 -4.93
C SER A 163 16.69 -1.27 -3.46
N GLU A 164 15.61 -0.91 -2.74
CA GLU A 164 15.71 -0.60 -1.30
C GLU A 164 16.01 -1.85 -0.45
N ILE A 165 15.76 -3.06 -0.96
CA ILE A 165 16.16 -4.29 -0.28
C ILE A 165 17.68 -4.33 -0.16
N VAL A 166 18.39 -4.10 -1.28
CA VAL A 166 19.86 -4.15 -1.30
C VAL A 166 20.46 -3.04 -0.43
N ASN A 167 19.89 -1.83 -0.51
CA ASN A 167 20.30 -0.68 0.30
C ASN A 167 20.17 -0.91 1.82
N ASN A 168 19.31 -1.86 2.23
CA ASN A 168 19.04 -2.18 3.64
C ASN A 168 19.26 -3.68 3.93
N SER A 169 20.14 -4.34 3.17
CA SER A 169 20.39 -5.79 3.20
C SER A 169 20.69 -6.33 4.59
N ASP A 170 21.57 -5.67 5.36
CA ASP A 170 21.92 -6.07 6.74
C ASP A 170 20.67 -6.22 7.63
N LEU A 171 19.74 -5.28 7.55
CA LEU A 171 18.51 -5.29 8.34
C LEU A 171 17.54 -6.35 7.82
N VAL A 172 17.42 -6.48 6.50
CA VAL A 172 16.55 -7.48 5.85
C VAL A 172 17.01 -8.90 6.20
N GLU A 173 18.30 -9.20 6.10
CA GLU A 173 18.89 -10.48 6.48
C GLU A 173 18.62 -10.79 7.96
N LYS A 174 18.85 -9.82 8.84
CA LYS A 174 18.59 -9.98 10.27
C LYS A 174 17.13 -10.35 10.54
N ILE A 175 16.17 -9.68 9.89
CA ILE A 175 14.74 -9.98 10.03
C ILE A 175 14.44 -11.40 9.54
N ILE A 176 14.96 -11.78 8.36
CA ILE A 176 14.74 -13.10 7.77
C ILE A 176 15.26 -14.19 8.69
N PHE A 177 16.54 -14.13 9.09
CA PHE A 177 17.12 -15.15 9.97
C PHE A 177 16.37 -15.23 11.30
N LYS A 178 15.97 -14.09 11.89
CA LYS A 178 15.16 -14.09 13.12
C LYS A 178 13.83 -14.85 12.94
N VAL A 179 13.12 -14.60 11.84
CA VAL A 179 11.85 -15.27 11.53
C VAL A 179 12.05 -16.77 11.35
N TYR A 180 13.02 -17.19 10.54
CA TYR A 180 13.26 -18.61 10.25
C TYR A 180 13.80 -19.40 11.45
N ASP A 181 14.65 -18.80 12.28
CA ASP A 181 15.26 -19.49 13.42
C ASP A 181 14.28 -19.69 14.59
N ASN A 182 13.26 -18.82 14.71
CA ASN A 182 12.41 -18.78 15.91
C ASN A 182 10.95 -19.17 15.66
N ILE A 183 10.46 -19.14 14.41
CA ILE A 183 9.06 -19.46 14.10
C ILE A 183 8.94 -20.89 13.60
N SER A 184 8.35 -21.76 14.43
CA SER A 184 8.12 -23.17 14.09
C SER A 184 6.64 -23.54 13.87
N ASN A 185 5.72 -22.58 14.00
CA ASN A 185 4.27 -22.81 13.89
C ASN A 185 3.86 -22.97 12.42
N PRO A 186 3.26 -24.11 11.97
CA PRO A 186 3.01 -24.38 10.56
C PRO A 186 2.26 -23.29 9.78
N PRO A 187 1.14 -22.70 10.27
CA PRO A 187 0.42 -21.67 9.53
C PRO A 187 1.25 -20.39 9.34
N VAL A 188 2.03 -20.02 10.35
CA VAL A 188 2.91 -18.83 10.31
C VAL A 188 4.14 -19.10 9.44
N ASN A 189 4.65 -20.34 9.46
CA ASN A 189 5.81 -20.74 8.66
C ASN A 189 5.50 -20.82 7.15
N MET A 190 4.24 -20.98 6.75
CA MET A 190 3.86 -20.86 5.34
C MET A 190 4.01 -19.43 4.81
N ILE A 191 3.90 -18.43 5.69
CA ILE A 191 4.02 -17.00 5.34
C ILE A 191 5.49 -16.61 5.23
N SER A 192 6.35 -17.15 6.10
CA SER A 192 7.79 -16.89 6.06
C SER A 192 8.44 -17.42 4.79
N THR A 193 7.98 -18.54 4.23
CA THR A 193 8.47 -19.07 2.93
C THR A 193 8.18 -18.12 1.77
N LEU A 194 7.04 -17.43 1.80
CA LEU A 194 6.70 -16.39 0.82
C LEU A 194 7.62 -15.16 0.93
N MET A 195 8.23 -14.89 2.09
CA MET A 195 9.12 -13.73 2.27
C MET A 195 10.34 -13.82 1.35
N ILE A 196 10.95 -15.00 1.25
CA ILE A 196 12.11 -15.22 0.37
C ILE A 196 11.69 -15.11 -1.09
N HIS A 197 10.55 -15.72 -1.45
CA HIS A 197 10.02 -15.62 -2.81
C HIS A 197 9.78 -14.16 -3.21
N ASN A 198 9.08 -13.39 -2.37
CA ASN A 198 8.76 -12.00 -2.63
C ASN A 198 10.00 -11.11 -2.68
N LEU A 199 10.97 -11.34 -1.81
CA LEU A 199 12.25 -10.63 -1.81
C LEU A 199 13.00 -10.87 -3.13
N LEU A 200 13.18 -12.13 -3.52
CA LEU A 200 13.87 -12.46 -4.77
C LEU A 200 13.11 -11.94 -5.99
N ALA A 201 11.79 -12.12 -6.01
CA ALA A 201 10.95 -11.61 -7.10
C ALA A 201 11.04 -10.09 -7.23
N SER A 202 11.09 -9.36 -6.10
CA SER A 202 11.18 -7.89 -6.10
C SER A 202 12.48 -7.37 -6.72
N MET A 203 13.60 -8.05 -6.49
CA MET A 203 14.92 -7.65 -7.01
C MET A 203 15.17 -8.13 -8.44
N THR A 204 14.54 -9.24 -8.86
CA THR A 204 14.84 -9.89 -10.15
C THR A 204 13.79 -9.68 -11.24
N SER A 205 12.59 -9.20 -10.89
CA SER A 205 11.50 -9.03 -11.87
C SER A 205 11.53 -7.64 -12.49
N THR A 206 11.48 -7.56 -13.82
CA THR A 206 11.22 -6.29 -14.51
C THR A 206 9.74 -5.97 -14.45
N GLU A 207 9.35 -4.85 -13.83
CA GLU A 207 7.95 -4.47 -13.67
C GLU A 207 7.71 -2.96 -13.68
N ILE A 208 6.48 -2.54 -14.01
CA ILE A 208 6.06 -1.14 -13.92
C ILE A 208 5.90 -0.76 -12.45
N THR A 209 6.44 0.40 -12.08
CA THR A 209 6.36 0.94 -10.71
C THR A 209 5.45 2.16 -10.61
N ASP A 210 5.23 2.87 -11.72
CA ASP A 210 4.41 4.08 -11.76
C ASP A 210 3.11 3.82 -12.54
N TYR A 211 1.99 3.90 -11.83
CA TYR A 211 0.64 3.75 -12.39
C TYR A 211 -0.19 5.02 -12.21
N ARG A 212 0.46 6.15 -11.88
CA ARG A 212 -0.25 7.36 -11.51
C ARG A 212 -1.09 7.87 -12.66
N LEU A 213 -2.26 8.39 -12.32
CA LEU A 213 -3.16 9.00 -13.31
C LEU A 213 -2.48 10.16 -14.03
N PHE A 214 -1.63 10.91 -13.30
CA PHE A 214 -0.81 11.99 -13.83
C PHE A 214 0.62 11.88 -13.31
N SER A 215 1.59 12.05 -14.22
CA SER A 215 2.99 12.14 -13.85
C SER A 215 3.29 13.41 -13.05
N ASP A 216 4.40 13.42 -12.32
CA ASP A 216 4.82 14.60 -11.51
C ASP A 216 5.01 15.86 -12.35
N ASN A 217 5.43 15.70 -13.60
CA ASN A 217 5.77 16.79 -14.51
C ASN A 217 4.60 17.15 -15.45
N CYS A 218 3.38 16.76 -15.08
CA CYS A 218 2.20 17.00 -15.90
C CYS A 218 1.78 18.49 -15.86
N ASN A 219 2.03 19.19 -16.97
CA ASN A 219 1.84 20.63 -17.16
C ASN A 219 0.39 21.09 -17.36
N LEU A 220 -0.57 20.18 -17.24
CA LEU A 220 -1.99 20.48 -17.43
C LEU A 220 -2.57 21.26 -16.25
N THR A 221 -3.56 22.10 -16.54
CA THR A 221 -4.27 22.81 -15.47
C THR A 221 -5.11 21.82 -14.63
N PRO A 222 -5.43 22.16 -13.37
CA PRO A 222 -6.25 21.30 -12.53
C PRO A 222 -7.57 20.90 -13.20
N GLU A 223 -8.22 21.81 -13.93
CA GLU A 223 -9.51 21.58 -14.60
C GLU A 223 -9.37 20.54 -15.72
N GLU A 224 -8.30 20.63 -16.52
CA GLU A 224 -8.02 19.69 -17.60
C GLU A 224 -7.68 18.28 -17.09
N LYS A 225 -7.21 18.17 -15.84
CA LYS A 225 -6.90 16.88 -15.20
C LYS A 225 -8.17 16.11 -14.82
N TRP A 226 -9.31 16.77 -14.71
CA TRP A 226 -10.56 16.09 -14.40
C TRP A 226 -11.09 15.28 -15.59
N GLY A 227 -11.68 14.11 -15.31
CA GLY A 227 -12.07 13.15 -16.34
C GLY A 227 -10.92 12.25 -16.83
N GLY A 228 -9.70 12.43 -16.30
CA GLY A 228 -8.59 11.47 -16.43
C GLY A 228 -8.20 11.17 -17.88
N PHE A 229 -8.38 12.12 -18.79
CA PHE A 229 -8.05 11.96 -20.21
C PHE A 229 -8.82 10.84 -20.92
N THR A 230 -9.95 10.39 -20.36
CA THR A 230 -10.69 9.23 -20.89
C THR A 230 -11.22 9.45 -22.32
N THR A 231 -11.48 10.70 -22.69
CA THR A 231 -11.97 11.12 -24.02
C THR A 231 -10.93 11.89 -24.84
N ASP A 232 -9.83 12.33 -24.21
CA ASP A 232 -8.80 13.16 -24.84
C ASP A 232 -7.83 12.31 -25.69
N GLU A 233 -7.56 12.74 -26.93
CA GLU A 233 -6.68 12.03 -27.85
C GLU A 233 -5.22 11.98 -27.36
N ARG A 234 -4.80 12.96 -26.53
CA ARG A 234 -3.45 13.04 -25.97
C ARG A 234 -3.16 11.96 -24.94
N ARG A 235 -4.15 11.18 -24.49
CA ARG A 235 -3.98 10.16 -23.43
C ARG A 235 -2.92 9.09 -23.76
N PHE A 236 -2.72 8.80 -25.04
CA PHE A 236 -1.71 7.85 -25.53
C PHE A 236 -0.49 8.55 -26.14
N SER A 237 -0.30 9.84 -25.88
CA SER A 237 0.92 10.52 -26.27
C SER A 237 2.11 9.94 -25.50
N LYS A 238 3.30 9.95 -26.10
CA LYS A 238 4.52 9.46 -25.44
C LYS A 238 4.84 10.21 -24.15
N GLU A 239 4.45 11.48 -24.06
CA GLU A 239 4.62 12.31 -22.87
C GLU A 239 3.76 11.81 -21.70
N ASN A 240 2.52 11.38 -21.99
CA ASN A 240 1.57 10.87 -21.00
C ASN A 240 1.75 9.38 -20.69
N MET A 241 2.43 8.62 -21.56
CA MET A 241 2.76 7.20 -21.37
C MET A 241 4.19 6.98 -20.82
N ASN A 242 4.74 7.96 -20.09
CA ASN A 242 6.07 7.87 -19.51
C ASN A 242 6.08 7.07 -18.20
N TYR A 243 5.92 5.75 -18.30
CA TYR A 243 5.94 4.84 -17.16
C TYR A 243 7.33 4.69 -16.57
N LYS A 244 7.41 4.64 -15.24
CA LYS A 244 8.62 4.20 -14.55
C LYS A 244 8.62 2.69 -14.43
N TRP A 245 9.79 2.12 -14.66
CA TRP A 245 10.03 0.68 -14.58
C TRP A 245 11.08 0.42 -13.52
N HIS A 246 10.90 -0.65 -12.78
CA HIS A 246 11.99 -1.31 -12.09
C HIS A 246 12.64 -2.26 -13.10
N ILE A 247 13.93 -2.04 -13.32
CA ILE A 247 14.78 -2.88 -14.16
C ILE A 247 15.91 -3.34 -13.25
N PRO A 248 16.01 -4.65 -12.97
CA PRO A 248 17.09 -5.20 -12.17
C PRO A 248 18.47 -4.80 -12.69
N THR A 249 19.36 -4.45 -11.77
CA THR A 249 20.75 -4.10 -12.03
C THR A 249 21.69 -5.22 -11.60
N ASP A 250 22.96 -5.19 -12.01
CA ASP A 250 23.96 -6.19 -11.59
C ASP A 250 24.21 -6.24 -10.06
N VAL A 251 23.74 -5.23 -9.33
CA VAL A 251 23.85 -5.12 -7.87
C VAL A 251 22.73 -5.88 -7.17
N GLU A 252 21.58 -6.05 -7.82
CA GLU A 252 20.37 -6.72 -7.33
C GLU A 252 20.38 -8.22 -7.66
#